data_AF-A0A352B7N1-F1
#
_entry.id   AF-A0A352B7N1-F1
#
_cell.length_a   1.000
_cell.length_b   1.000
_cell.length_c   1.000
_cell.angle_alpha   90.00
_cell.angle_beta   90.00
_cell.angle_gamma   90.00
#
_symmetry.space_group_name_H-M   'P 1'
#
loop_
_entity.id
_entity.type
_entity.pdbx_description
1 polymer ?
#
loop_
_entity_poly.entity_id
_entity_poly.type
_entity_poly.pdbx_seq_one_letter_code
_entity_poly.pdbx_strand_id
1 'polypeptide(L)' 'MVVGDVDCSGTVSITDLIRVRGAFGKVCGDPGWNDRLDVNGSCSISITDLIQVRGHFGSRLGGP' A
#
# COMPACT_ATOMS: atom_id res chain seq x y z
N MET A 1 0.39 12.78 -2.09
CA MET A 1 0.47 11.50 -1.37
C MET A 1 1.70 10.76 -1.88
N VAL A 2 2.50 10.16 -1.01
CA VAL A 2 3.67 9.37 -1.43
C VAL A 2 3.17 8.00 -1.90
N VAL A 3 3.62 7.53 -3.05
CA VAL A 3 3.25 6.19 -3.52
C VAL A 3 3.77 5.17 -2.52
N GLY A 4 2.89 4.27 -2.04
CA GLY A 4 3.22 3.29 -1.02
C GLY A 4 3.04 3.75 0.43
N ASP A 5 2.72 5.02 0.70
CA ASP A 5 2.29 5.52 2.02
C ASP A 5 0.79 5.28 2.18
N VAL A 6 0.43 4.03 2.44
CA VAL A 6 -0.96 3.58 2.46
C VAL A 6 -1.67 4.00 3.74
N ASP A 7 -0.92 4.21 4.83
CA ASP A 7 -1.46 4.65 6.12
C ASP A 7 -1.50 6.18 6.31
N CYS A 8 -1.01 6.94 5.33
CA CYS A 8 -1.03 8.41 5.34
C CYS A 8 -0.13 9.04 6.42
N SER A 9 0.87 8.31 6.92
CA SER A 9 1.82 8.81 7.91
C SER A 9 2.84 9.81 7.32
N GLY A 10 2.91 9.91 5.99
CA GLY A 10 3.87 10.76 5.29
C GLY A 10 5.23 10.13 5.07
N THR A 11 5.43 8.86 5.46
CA THR A 11 6.65 8.08 5.24
C THR A 11 6.32 6.64 4.88
N VAL A 12 6.90 6.11 3.80
CA VAL A 12 6.76 4.70 3.44
C VAL A 12 7.63 3.84 4.34
N SER A 13 7.00 3.02 5.16
CA SER A 13 7.64 2.26 6.23
C SER A 13 7.16 0.81 6.28
N ILE A 14 7.63 0.06 7.29
CA ILE A 14 7.18 -1.31 7.52
C ILE A 14 5.69 -1.38 7.89
N THR A 15 5.14 -0.29 8.45
CA THR A 15 3.71 -0.22 8.78
C THR A 15 2.86 -0.33 7.51
N ASP A 16 3.26 0.33 6.42
CA ASP A 16 2.57 0.25 5.13
C ASP A 16 2.55 -1.17 4.58
N LEU A 17 3.69 -1.87 4.63
CA LEU A 17 3.78 -3.27 4.23
C LEU A 17 2.87 -4.18 5.07
N ILE A 18 2.81 -3.95 6.39
CA ILE A 18 1.92 -4.71 7.29
C ILE A 18 0.45 -4.45 6.97
N ARG A 19 0.08 -3.22 6.62
CA ARG A 19 -1.29 -2.86 6.21
C ARG A 19 -1.71 -3.61 4.94
N VAL A 20 -0.87 -3.60 3.90
CA VAL A 20 -1.16 -4.33 2.65
C VAL A 20 -1.25 -5.83 2.92
N ARG A 21 -0.32 -6.41 3.69
CA ARG A 21 -0.37 -7.82 4.10
C ARG A 21 -1.68 -8.17 4.84
N GLY A 22 -2.19 -7.26 5.67
CA GLY A 22 -3.43 -7.48 6.43
C GLY A 22 -4.68 -7.64 5.56
N ALA A 23 -4.66 -7.14 4.33
CA ALA A 23 -5.79 -7.20 3.39
C ALA A 23 -5.53 -8.11 2.18
N PHE A 24 -4.51 -8.96 2.26
CA PHE A 24 -4.11 -9.84 1.17
C PHE A 24 -5.26 -10.74 0.68
N GLY A 25 -5.43 -10.84 -0.64
CA GLY A 25 -6.47 -11.65 -1.28
C GLY A 25 -7.85 -10.99 -1.37
N LYS A 26 -8.02 -9.78 -0.83
CA LYS A 26 -9.22 -8.97 -1.06
C LYS A 26 -9.27 -8.46 -2.50
N VAL A 27 -10.48 -8.33 -3.04
CA VAL A 27 -10.74 -7.73 -4.36
C VAL A 27 -11.79 -6.62 -4.27
N CYS A 28 -11.86 -5.77 -5.29
CA CYS A 28 -12.86 -4.71 -5.39
C CYS A 28 -14.28 -5.25 -5.14
N GLY A 29 -14.99 -4.65 -4.18
CA GLY A 29 -16.34 -5.04 -3.78
C GLY A 29 -16.40 -5.97 -2.57
N ASP A 30 -15.28 -6.55 -2.14
CA ASP A 30 -15.26 -7.36 -0.92
C ASP A 30 -15.55 -6.53 0.34
N PRO A 31 -16.25 -7.10 1.34
CA PRO A 31 -16.30 -6.53 2.67
C PRO A 31 -14.89 -6.31 3.24
N GLY A 32 -14.61 -5.08 3.63
CA GLY A 32 -13.29 -4.66 4.13
C GLY A 32 -12.27 -4.34 3.04
N TRP A 33 -12.69 -4.20 1.78
CA TRP A 33 -11.87 -3.61 0.73
C TRP A 33 -11.43 -2.19 1.11
N ASN A 34 -10.15 -1.89 0.85
CA ASN A 34 -9.57 -0.57 1.01
C ASN A 34 -8.73 -0.29 -0.23
N ASP A 35 -9.17 0.67 -1.04
CA ASP A 35 -8.55 1.10 -2.29
C ASP A 35 -7.10 1.55 -2.12
N ARG A 36 -6.74 2.07 -0.94
CA ARG A 36 -5.37 2.52 -0.64
C ARG A 36 -4.37 1.36 -0.54
N LEU A 37 -4.85 0.13 -0.35
CA LEU A 37 -4.00 -1.06 -0.24
C LEU A 37 -3.75 -1.74 -1.60
N ASP A 38 -4.49 -1.36 -2.63
CA ASP A 38 -4.28 -1.74 -4.03
C ASP A 38 -3.42 -0.68 -4.72
N VAL A 39 -2.12 -0.74 -4.44
CA VAL A 39 -1.14 0.29 -4.82
C VAL A 39 -0.91 0.32 -6.33
N ASN A 40 -1.14 -0.79 -7.03
CA ASN A 40 -1.04 -0.86 -8.49
C ASN A 40 -2.37 -0.64 -9.23
N GLY A 41 -3.51 -0.55 -8.52
CA GLY A 41 -4.83 -0.28 -9.09
C GLY A 41 -5.41 -1.44 -9.90
N SER A 42 -5.07 -2.68 -9.56
CA SER A 42 -5.51 -3.89 -10.28
C SER A 42 -6.88 -4.42 -9.84
N CYS A 43 -7.51 -3.79 -8.84
CA CYS A 43 -8.66 -4.30 -8.12
C CYS A 43 -8.42 -5.61 -7.35
N SER A 44 -7.17 -5.93 -7.03
CA SER A 44 -6.78 -7.08 -6.19
C SER A 44 -5.58 -6.74 -5.31
N ILE A 45 -5.70 -6.94 -4.01
CA ILE A 45 -4.59 -6.73 -3.06
C ILE A 45 -3.74 -8.00 -3.01
N SER A 46 -2.54 -7.93 -3.59
CA SER A 46 -1.67 -9.09 -3.76
C SER A 46 -0.19 -8.78 -3.53
N ILE A 47 0.70 -9.72 -3.89
CA ILE A 47 2.14 -9.56 -3.73
C ILE A 47 2.69 -8.42 -4.58
N THR A 48 2.03 -8.09 -5.69
CA THR A 48 2.43 -6.98 -6.56
C THR A 48 2.32 -5.63 -5.84
N ASP A 49 1.31 -5.46 -4.97
CA ASP A 49 1.17 -4.27 -4.13
C ASP A 49 2.28 -4.17 -3.08
N LEU A 50 2.63 -5.29 -2.44
CA LEU A 50 3.77 -5.33 -1.51
C LEU A 50 5.09 -4.98 -2.20
N ILE A 51 5.32 -5.49 -3.42
CA ILE A 51 6.51 -5.17 -4.21
C ILE A 51 6.52 -3.67 -4.56
N GLN A 52 5.36 -3.10 -4.89
CA GLN A 52 5.22 -1.68 -5.17
C GLN A 52 5.56 -0.83 -3.94
N VAL A 53 4.99 -1.14 -2.76
CA VAL A 53 5.33 -0.43 -1.49
C VAL A 53 6.83 -0.55 -1.19
N ARG A 54 7.41 -1.75 -1.32
CA ARG A 54 8.86 -1.97 -1.13
C ARG A 54 9.69 -1.06 -2.04
N GLY A 55 9.25 -0.85 -3.28
CA GLY A 55 9.94 0.03 -4.24
C GLY A 55 10.07 1.48 -3.77
N HIS A 56 9.20 1.92 -2.86
CA HIS A 56 9.19 3.28 -2.31
C HIS A 56 9.67 3.35 -0.85
N PHE A 57 10.18 2.26 -0.27
CA PHE A 57 10.53 2.20 1.15
C PHE A 57 11.52 3.31 1.56
N GLY A 58 11.19 4.05 2.63
CA GLY A 58 11.95 5.20 3.11
C GLY A 58 11.59 6.54 2.45
N SER A 59 10.77 6.56 1.40
CA SER A 59 10.28 7.79 0.78
C SER A 59 9.38 8.57 1.74
N ARG A 60 9.41 9.91 1.67
CA ARG A 60 8.64 10.78 2.57
C ARG A 60 8.25 12.09 1.90
N LEU A 61 7.17 12.70 2.37
CA LEU A 61 6.74 14.02 1.91
C LEU A 61 7.84 15.05 2.15
N GLY A 62 8.27 15.76 1.10
CA GLY A 62 9.29 16.81 1.18
C GLY A 62 10.73 16.32 1.38
N GLY A 63 10.98 15.01 1.30
CA GLY A 63 12.34 14.48 1.20
C GLY A 63 12.90 14.63 -0.23
N PRO A 64 14.23 14.61 -0.41
CA PRO A 64 14.82 14.44 -1.74
C PRO A 64 14.37 13.13 -2.40
#